data_AF-A0A3M1R177-F1
#
_entry.id   AF-A0A3M1R177-F1
#
_cell.length_a   1.000
_cell.length_b   1.000
_cell.length_c   1.000
_cell.angle_alpha   90.00
_cell.angle_beta   90.00
_cell.angle_gamma   90.00
#
_symmetry.space_group_name_H-M   'P 1'
#
loop_
_entity.id
_entity.type
_entity.pdbx_description
1 polymer ?
#
loop_
_entity_poly.entity_id
_entity_poly.type
_entity_poly.pdbx_seq_one_letter_code
_entity_poly.pdbx_strand_id
1 'polypeptide(L)'
;MELWNLKNAAYLALHGEEVVHLTAEEILRDPAAAVARIAKAFGLAWRVPAFVNYERSTKEPGKDTAYYRDYYLQERWRDRLSQAAVEIINARLDHTIVERLGYHLL
;
A
#
# COMPACT_ATOMS: atom_id res chain seq x y z
N MET A 1 -2.65 -13.79 -9.67
CA MET A 1 -2.28 -13.98 -8.25
C MET A 1 -0.89 -14.55 -8.08
N GLU A 2 -0.46 -15.50 -8.92
CA GLU A 2 0.92 -16.03 -8.88
C GLU A 2 2.02 -14.97 -8.91
N LEU A 3 1.92 -13.98 -9.82
CA LEU A 3 2.90 -12.88 -9.85
C LEU A 3 2.87 -11.98 -8.61
N TRP A 4 1.70 -11.82 -7.99
CA TRP A 4 1.58 -11.03 -6.75
C TRP A 4 2.25 -11.77 -5.58
N ASN A 5 1.99 -13.08 -5.43
CA ASN A 5 2.64 -13.91 -4.42
C ASN A 5 4.17 -13.91 -4.62
N LEU A 6 4.62 -14.17 -5.85
CA LEU A 6 6.05 -14.26 -6.17
C LEU A 6 6.80 -12.96 -5.86
N LYS A 7 6.25 -11.81 -6.26
CA LYS A 7 6.88 -10.50 -6.00
C LYS A 7 6.98 -10.20 -4.52
N ASN A 8 5.90 -10.39 -3.77
CA ASN A 8 5.89 -10.09 -2.34
C ASN A 8 6.75 -11.07 -1.55
N ALA A 9 6.77 -12.35 -1.92
CA ALA A 9 7.70 -13.32 -1.35
C ALA A 9 9.16 -12.87 -1.56
N ALA A 10 9.51 -12.45 -2.77
CA ALA A 10 10.85 -12.00 -3.10
C ALA A 10 11.26 -10.75 -2.29
N TYR A 11 10.37 -9.76 -2.15
CA TYR A 11 10.66 -8.57 -1.33
C TYR A 11 10.80 -8.91 0.16
N LEU A 12 9.95 -9.79 0.69
CA LEU A 12 10.01 -10.24 2.08
C LEU A 12 11.24 -11.10 2.40
N ALA A 13 11.88 -11.67 1.37
CA ALA A 13 13.09 -12.48 1.50
C ALA A 13 14.39 -11.67 1.32
N LEU A 14 14.31 -10.34 1.13
CA LEU A 14 15.49 -9.49 1.11
C LEU A 14 16.14 -9.48 2.50
N HIS A 15 17.35 -10.03 2.59
CA HIS A 15 18.14 -10.10 3.82
C HIS A 15 19.28 -9.08 3.78
N GLY A 16 19.58 -8.46 4.93
CA GLY A 16 20.76 -7.60 5.09
C GLY A 16 20.59 -6.15 4.61
N GLU A 17 19.40 -5.77 4.14
CA GLU A 17 19.08 -4.37 3.80
C GLU A 17 18.17 -3.73 4.85
N GLU A 18 18.41 -2.46 5.16
CA GLU A 18 17.45 -1.66 5.92
C GLU A 18 16.25 -1.37 5.02
N VAL A 19 15.12 -2.02 5.30
CA VAL A 19 13.89 -1.88 4.53
C VAL A 19 12.76 -1.35 5.41
N VAL A 20 11.89 -0.53 4.81
CA VAL A 20 10.64 -0.10 5.42
C VAL A 20 9.51 -0.58 4.53
N HIS A 21 8.77 -1.58 5.00
CA HIS A 21 7.53 -1.99 4.34
C HIS A 21 6.46 -0.94 4.63
N LEU A 22 5.76 -0.48 3.60
CA LEU A 22 4.64 0.45 3.69
C LEU A 22 3.50 -0.08 2.84
N THR A 23 2.27 0.04 3.33
CA THR A 23 1.09 -0.21 2.51
C THR A 23 0.64 1.06 1.81
N ALA A 24 -0.11 0.90 0.71
CA ALA A 24 -0.73 2.05 0.04
C ALA A 24 -1.72 2.76 0.97
N GLU A 25 -2.43 2.00 1.81
CA GLU A 25 -3.41 2.50 2.77
C GLU A 25 -2.75 3.34 3.88
N GLU A 26 -1.57 2.94 4.37
CA GLU A 26 -0.80 3.75 5.32
C GLU A 26 -0.45 5.12 4.74
N ILE A 27 0.05 5.14 3.49
CA ILE A 27 0.42 6.37 2.78
C ILE A 27 -0.80 7.25 2.55
N LEU A 28 -1.93 6.68 2.12
CA LEU A 28 -3.15 7.43 1.86
C LEU A 28 -3.79 7.97 3.14
N ARG A 29 -3.71 7.22 4.25
CA ARG A 29 -4.28 7.63 5.54
C ARG A 29 -3.52 8.81 6.13
N ASP A 30 -2.20 8.70 6.21
CA ASP A 30 -1.32 9.72 6.77
C ASP A 30 0.04 9.72 6.05
N PRO A 31 0.17 10.47 4.95
CA PRO A 31 1.42 10.52 4.20
C PRO A 31 2.55 11.19 5.01
N ALA A 32 2.23 12.10 5.93
CA ALA A 32 3.22 12.74 6.79
C ALA A 32 3.84 11.72 7.76
N ALA A 33 3.02 10.88 8.40
CA ALA A 33 3.49 9.81 9.27
C ALA A 33 4.31 8.76 8.50
N ALA A 34 3.90 8.40 7.29
CA ALA A 34 4.65 7.49 6.43
C ALA A 34 6.06 8.04 6.13
N VAL A 35 6.17 9.30 5.71
CA VAL A 35 7.46 9.96 5.44
C VAL A 35 8.28 10.09 6.72
N ALA A 36 7.68 10.42 7.86
CA ALA A 36 8.38 10.47 9.14
C ALA A 36 8.94 9.10 9.56
N ARG A 37 8.21 8.01 9.30
CA ARG A 37 8.70 6.63 9.55
C ARG A 37 9.91 6.31 8.68
N ILE A 38 9.86 6.65 7.39
CA ILE A 38 11.01 6.49 6.48
C ILE A 38 12.19 7.30 6.99
N ALA A 39 12.00 8.60 7.27
CA ALA A 39 13.07 9.47 7.72
C ALA A 39 13.74 8.96 9.01
N LYS A 40 12.94 8.49 9.97
CA LYS A 40 13.44 7.88 11.21
C LYS A 40 14.22 6.60 10.95
N ALA A 41 13.71 5.71 10.10
CA ALA A 41 14.36 4.42 9.82
C ALA A 41 15.74 4.58 9.19
N PHE A 42 15.91 5.59 8.32
CA PHE A 42 17.15 5.83 7.58
C PHE A 42 17.99 7.01 8.11
N GLY A 43 17.66 7.55 9.29
CA GLY A 43 18.39 8.68 9.89
C GLY A 43 18.41 9.96 9.04
N LEU A 44 17.36 10.19 8.24
CA LEU A 44 17.29 11.33 7.32
C LEU A 44 16.84 12.60 8.05
N ALA A 45 17.53 13.71 7.77
CA ALA A 45 17.16 15.03 8.25
C ALA A 45 16.11 15.70 7.35
N TRP A 46 15.17 16.41 7.97
CA TRP A 46 14.19 17.23 7.26
C TRP A 46 14.84 18.50 6.70
N ARG A 47 14.50 18.85 5.45
CA ARG A 47 14.94 20.10 4.81
C ARG A 47 13.94 21.25 4.96
N VAL A 48 12.71 20.92 5.29
CA VAL A 48 11.58 21.82 5.47
C VAL A 48 10.95 21.57 6.83
N PRO A 49 10.32 22.58 7.45
CA PRO A 49 9.81 22.46 8.82
C PRO A 49 8.62 21.51 8.95
N ALA A 50 7.91 21.22 7.86
CA ALA A 50 6.75 20.33 7.86
C ALA A 50 6.61 19.61 6.51
N PHE A 51 5.93 18.46 6.54
CA PHE A 51 5.50 17.76 5.33
C PHE A 51 4.51 18.61 4.53
N VAL A 52 4.66 18.60 3.21
CA VAL A 52 3.74 19.26 2.26
C VAL A 52 3.23 18.19 1.30
N ASN A 53 1.90 17.98 1.29
CA ASN A 53 1.29 16.98 0.42
C ASN A 53 1.19 17.46 -1.03
N TYR A 54 1.10 16.51 -1.96
CA TYR A 54 0.80 16.80 -3.36
C TYR A 54 -0.60 16.31 -3.72
N GLU A 55 -1.53 17.24 -3.92
CA GLU A 55 -2.95 16.93 -4.00
C GLU A 55 -3.42 16.47 -5.40
N ARG A 56 -2.75 16.90 -6.46
CA ARG A 56 -3.22 16.74 -7.85
C ARG A 56 -2.74 15.43 -8.47
N SER A 57 -3.60 14.68 -9.15
CA SER A 57 -3.15 13.54 -9.97
C SER A 57 -2.40 13.98 -11.21
N THR A 58 -1.30 13.30 -11.49
CA THR A 58 -0.48 13.48 -12.69
C THR A 58 -0.96 12.64 -13.89
N LYS A 59 -1.95 11.77 -13.69
CA LYS A 59 -2.37 10.76 -14.69
C LYS A 59 -3.77 11.00 -15.26
N GLU A 60 -4.71 11.38 -14.40
CA GLU A 60 -6.11 11.55 -14.76
C GLU A 60 -6.65 12.86 -14.19
N PRO A 61 -7.12 13.78 -15.05
CA PRO A 61 -7.87 14.95 -14.61
C PRO A 61 -9.12 14.51 -13.82
N GLY A 62 -9.28 14.99 -12.59
CA GLY A 62 -10.47 14.76 -11.77
C GLY A 62 -10.36 13.66 -10.70
N LYS A 63 -9.27 12.88 -10.67
CA LYS A 63 -8.98 11.96 -9.55
C LYS A 63 -7.90 12.56 -8.66
N ASP A 64 -8.26 13.36 -7.67
CA ASP A 64 -7.30 13.95 -6.74
C ASP A 64 -6.97 13.01 -5.56
N THR A 65 -6.19 13.50 -4.61
CA THR A 65 -5.86 12.73 -3.40
C THR A 65 -7.10 12.34 -2.61
N ALA A 66 -8.12 13.20 -2.53
CA ALA A 66 -9.36 12.89 -1.84
C ALA A 66 -10.08 11.70 -2.49
N TYR A 67 -10.15 11.67 -3.82
CA TYR A 67 -10.69 10.54 -4.58
C TYR A 67 -9.97 9.23 -4.23
N TYR A 68 -8.64 9.19 -4.28
CA TYR A 68 -7.90 7.95 -4.03
C TYR A 68 -7.97 7.51 -2.57
N ARG A 69 -7.95 8.45 -1.62
CA ARG A 69 -8.18 8.16 -0.20
C ARG A 69 -9.51 7.47 0.00
N ASP A 70 -10.58 8.07 -0.52
CA ASP A 70 -11.91 7.48 -0.44
C ASP A 70 -11.97 6.11 -1.11
N TYR A 71 -11.48 5.99 -2.35
CA TYR A 71 -11.55 4.76 -3.13
C TYR A 71 -10.86 3.57 -2.47
N TYR A 72 -9.63 3.75 -1.95
CA TYR A 72 -8.86 2.66 -1.35
C TYR A 72 -9.20 2.45 0.12
N LEU A 73 -9.39 3.52 0.92
CA LEU A 73 -9.64 3.38 2.36
C LEU A 73 -11.07 2.94 2.67
N GLN A 74 -12.03 3.19 1.78
CA GLN A 74 -13.40 2.66 1.88
C GLN A 74 -13.60 1.41 1.02
N GLU A 75 -12.52 0.84 0.49
CA GLU A 75 -12.52 -0.39 -0.30
C GLU A 75 -13.53 -0.41 -1.46
N ARG A 76 -13.79 0.75 -2.10
CA ARG A 76 -14.78 0.87 -3.20
C ARG A 76 -14.44 0.06 -4.45
N TRP A 77 -13.23 -0.50 -4.52
CA TRP A 77 -12.85 -1.48 -5.53
C TRP A 77 -13.53 -2.84 -5.34
N ARG A 78 -13.97 -3.19 -4.12
CA ARG A 78 -14.67 -4.47 -3.83
C ARG A 78 -15.97 -4.59 -4.62
N ASP A 79 -16.69 -3.48 -4.82
CA ASP A 79 -17.94 -3.44 -5.59
C ASP A 79 -17.78 -3.88 -7.05
N ARG A 80 -16.54 -3.98 -7.53
CA ARG A 80 -16.20 -4.42 -8.89
C ARG A 80 -15.83 -5.89 -8.99
N LEU A 81 -15.83 -6.62 -7.87
CA LEU A 81 -15.49 -8.03 -7.82
C LEU A 81 -16.76 -8.86 -7.65
N SER A 82 -16.94 -9.86 -8.52
CA SER A 82 -17.97 -10.87 -8.30
C SER A 82 -17.55 -11.83 -7.20
N GLN A 83 -18.51 -12.47 -6.56
CA GLN A 83 -18.24 -13.50 -5.54
C GLN A 83 -17.35 -14.63 -6.08
N ALA A 84 -17.60 -15.09 -7.31
CA ALA A 84 -16.76 -16.09 -7.96
C ALA A 84 -15.32 -15.60 -8.19
N ALA A 85 -15.14 -14.30 -8.50
CA ALA A 85 -13.80 -13.72 -8.59
C ALA A 85 -13.11 -13.71 -7.23
N VAL A 86 -13.81 -13.31 -6.16
CA VAL A 86 -13.30 -13.31 -4.78
C VAL A 86 -12.82 -14.71 -4.36
N GLU A 87 -13.62 -15.74 -4.63
CA GLU A 87 -13.27 -17.13 -4.32
C GLU A 87 -11.99 -17.57 -5.04
N ILE A 88 -11.86 -17.25 -6.34
CA ILE A 88 -10.66 -17.56 -7.13
C ILE A 88 -9.44 -16.81 -6.58
N ILE A 89 -9.62 -15.55 -6.15
CA ILE A 89 -8.53 -14.74 -5.58
C ILE A 89 -8.06 -15.36 -4.27
N ASN A 90 -8.97 -15.59 -3.33
CA ASN A 90 -8.67 -16.14 -2.00
C ASN A 90 -8.05 -17.54 -2.06
N ALA A 91 -8.47 -18.37 -3.03
CA ALA A 91 -7.90 -19.70 -3.26
C ALA A 91 -6.47 -19.67 -3.84
N ARG A 92 -6.06 -18.56 -4.47
CA ARG A 92 -4.76 -18.44 -5.15
C ARG A 92 -3.76 -17.53 -4.46
N LEU A 93 -4.18 -16.70 -3.51
CA LEU A 93 -3.26 -15.92 -2.70
C LEU A 93 -2.55 -16.81 -1.70
N ASP A 94 -1.27 -16.53 -1.44
CA ASP A 94 -0.54 -17.17 -0.36
C ASP A 94 -0.94 -16.51 0.97
N HIS A 95 -1.60 -17.28 1.83
CA HIS A 95 -2.16 -16.78 3.09
C HIS A 95 -1.07 -16.30 4.05
N THR A 96 0.12 -16.93 4.02
CA THR A 96 1.25 -16.53 4.87
C THR A 96 1.79 -15.18 4.44
N ILE A 97 1.86 -14.91 3.14
CA ILE A 97 2.31 -13.61 2.61
C ILE A 97 1.28 -12.53 2.93
N VAL A 98 -0.01 -12.81 2.74
CA VAL A 98 -1.11 -11.89 3.04
C VAL A 98 -1.07 -11.47 4.51
N GLU A 99 -0.98 -12.43 5.43
CA GLU A 99 -0.93 -12.17 6.87
C GLU A 99 0.34 -11.40 7.26
N ARG A 100 1.51 -11.77 6.72
CA ARG A 100 2.77 -11.05 6.99
C ARG A 100 2.75 -9.60 6.55
N LEU A 101 1.98 -9.27 5.52
CA LEU A 101 1.78 -7.90 5.05
C LEU A 101 0.64 -7.16 5.78
N GLY A 102 -0.01 -7.80 6.76
CA GLY A 102 -1.08 -7.22 7.55
C GLY A 102 -2.42 -7.15 6.82
N TYR A 103 -2.61 -7.95 5.77
CA TYR A 103 -3.86 -8.04 5.03
C TYR A 103 -4.70 -9.24 5.49
N HIS A 104 -5.99 -9.19 5.15
CA HIS A 104 -6.91 -10.31 5.28
C HIS A 104 -7.39 -10.74 3.90
N LEU A 105 -7.74 -12.03 3.77
CA LEU A 105 -8.43 -12.51 2.57
C LEU A 105 -9.78 -11.82 2.45
N LEU A 106 -10.26 -11.73 1.21
CA LEU A 106 -11.40 -10.91 0.83
C LEU A 106 -12.74 -11.48 1.30
#